data_AF-A0A537Z188-F1
#
_entry.id   AF-A0A537Z188-F1
#
_cell.length_a   1.000
_cell.length_b   1.000
_cell.length_c   1.000
_cell.angle_alpha   90.00
_cell.angle_beta   90.00
_cell.angle_gamma   90.00
#
_symmetry.space_group_name_H-M   'P 1'
#
loop_
_entity.id
_entity.type
_entity.pdbx_description
1 polymer ?
#
loop_
_entity_poly.entity_id
_entity_poly.type
_entity_poly.pdbx_seq_one_letter_code
_entity_poly.pdbx_strand_id
1 'polypeptide(L)'
;MTIEAVVAWAVNAASRESPAEVAALLRAGDDLRQAQVAAISGKGADDLRTATQARRTKVALLAEVALETLGARGGAHRDAIVVTLEAASVDPELGGRLRDGTLDREATPGSGLGPAGGFQLLQGGDEAGEDDVITEEARKREAKEAERAAVVAEREAERAARRAEQLRARARDASASAEAAEAEARRLADEAKTLRRRAART
;
A
#
# COMPACT_ATOMS: atom_id res chain seq x y z
N MET A 1 -18.23 16.47 1.84
CA MET A 1 -17.06 15.57 1.81
C MET A 1 -15.85 16.43 2.14
N THR A 2 -15.13 16.15 3.21
CA THR A 2 -13.90 16.88 3.56
C THR A 2 -12.80 16.56 2.53
N ILE A 3 -11.84 17.46 2.36
CA ILE A 3 -10.74 17.30 1.40
C ILE A 3 -10.00 15.97 1.61
N GLU A 4 -9.76 15.61 2.87
CA GLU A 4 -9.09 14.36 3.28
C GLU A 4 -9.81 13.09 2.78
N ALA A 5 -11.15 13.10 2.76
CA ALA A 5 -11.95 11.97 2.30
C ALA A 5 -11.93 11.85 0.76
N VAL A 6 -11.79 12.96 0.04
CA VAL A 6 -11.66 12.99 -1.43
C VAL A 6 -10.34 12.36 -1.85
N VAL A 7 -9.25 12.72 -1.17
CA VAL A 7 -7.90 12.22 -1.47
C VAL A 7 -7.80 10.74 -1.16
N ALA A 8 -8.27 10.30 0.02
CA ALA A 8 -8.28 8.89 0.38
C ALA A 8 -9.07 8.04 -0.62
N TRP A 9 -10.24 8.52 -1.05
CA TRP A 9 -11.04 7.85 -2.07
C TRP A 9 -10.33 7.74 -3.42
N ALA A 10 -9.70 8.83 -3.89
CA ALA A 10 -8.98 8.83 -5.17
C ALA A 10 -7.77 7.89 -5.17
N VAL A 11 -7.01 7.87 -4.07
CA VAL A 11 -5.87 6.97 -3.91
C VAL A 11 -6.33 5.51 -3.82
N ASN A 12 -7.45 5.23 -3.14
CA ASN A 12 -8.04 3.89 -3.10
C ASN A 12 -8.52 3.44 -4.48
N ALA A 13 -9.09 4.34 -5.28
CA ALA A 13 -9.47 4.05 -6.66
C ALA A 13 -8.24 3.71 -7.52
N ALA A 14 -7.20 4.53 -7.46
CA ALA A 14 -5.94 4.27 -8.16
C ALA A 14 -5.29 2.94 -7.75
N SER A 15 -5.37 2.57 -6.46
CA SER A 15 -4.86 1.27 -6.01
C SER A 15 -5.62 0.08 -6.58
N ARG A 16 -6.93 0.22 -6.78
CA ARG A 16 -7.77 -0.86 -7.34
C ARG A 16 -7.56 -0.99 -8.85
N GLU A 17 -7.34 0.13 -9.53
CA GLU A 17 -7.07 0.18 -10.95
C GLU A 17 -5.65 -0.29 -11.30
N SER A 18 -4.66 0.11 -10.50
CA SER A 18 -3.23 -0.15 -10.77
C SER A 18 -2.51 -0.89 -9.62
N PRO A 19 -2.94 -2.11 -9.26
CA PRO A 19 -2.36 -2.86 -8.14
C PRO A 19 -0.88 -3.22 -8.35
N ALA A 20 -0.44 -3.39 -9.60
CA ALA A 20 0.95 -3.63 -9.94
C ALA A 20 1.85 -2.41 -9.66
N GLU A 21 1.37 -1.20 -9.96
CA GLU A 21 2.11 0.03 -9.67
C GLU A 21 2.17 0.31 -8.18
N VAL A 22 1.11 -0.01 -7.43
CA VAL A 22 1.15 0.04 -5.95
C VAL A 22 2.18 -0.94 -5.39
N ALA A 23 2.22 -2.18 -5.87
CA ALA A 23 3.24 -3.14 -5.46
C ALA A 23 4.66 -2.64 -5.78
N ALA A 24 4.85 -1.99 -6.94
CA ALA A 24 6.12 -1.42 -7.34
C ALA A 24 6.53 -0.20 -6.48
N LEU A 25 5.58 0.67 -6.10
CA LEU A 25 5.82 1.78 -5.18
C LEU A 25 6.29 1.28 -3.81
N LEU A 26 5.60 0.30 -3.25
CA LEU A 26 5.94 -0.25 -1.93
C LEU A 26 7.33 -0.90 -1.96
N ARG A 27 7.64 -1.67 -3.01
CA ARG A 27 8.99 -2.23 -3.21
C ARG A 27 10.05 -1.14 -3.33
N ALA A 28 9.79 -0.07 -4.10
CA ALA A 28 10.73 1.05 -4.22
C ALA A 28 10.96 1.78 -2.88
N GLY A 29 9.97 1.77 -1.98
CA GLY A 29 10.10 2.23 -0.61
C GLY A 29 11.03 1.36 0.23
N ASP A 30 10.90 0.04 0.13
CA ASP A 30 11.79 -0.92 0.78
C ASP A 30 13.23 -0.83 0.26
N ASP A 31 13.41 -0.74 -1.06
CA ASP A 31 14.72 -0.59 -1.71
C ASP A 31 15.40 0.72 -1.27
N LEU A 32 14.63 1.81 -1.16
CA LEU A 32 15.14 3.08 -0.66
C LEU A 32 15.62 2.97 0.80
N ARG A 33 14.85 2.30 1.66
CA ARG A 33 15.24 2.07 3.05
C ARG A 33 16.56 1.28 3.13
N GLN A 34 16.69 0.23 2.33
CA GLN A 34 17.93 -0.57 2.28
C GLN A 34 19.12 0.25 1.80
N ALA A 35 18.93 1.07 0.75
CA ALA A 35 19.97 1.94 0.24
C ALA A 35 20.38 3.04 1.24
N GLN A 36 19.44 3.57 2.03
CA GLN A 36 19.73 4.51 3.12
C GLN A 36 20.59 3.87 4.21
N VAL A 37 20.28 2.63 4.62
CA VAL A 37 21.07 1.88 5.60
C VAL A 37 22.50 1.62 5.07
N ALA A 38 22.64 1.25 3.80
CA ALA A 38 23.95 1.06 3.17
C ALA A 38 24.76 2.36 3.10
N ALA A 39 24.11 3.49 2.76
CA ALA A 39 24.74 4.80 2.67
C ALA A 39 25.30 5.30 4.01
N ILE A 40 24.57 5.07 5.11
CA ILE A 40 25.05 5.37 6.46
C ILE A 40 26.33 4.59 6.78
N SER A 41 26.46 3.38 6.25
CA SER A 41 27.68 2.54 6.39
C SER A 41 28.80 2.94 5.42
N GLY A 42 28.66 4.06 4.70
CA GLY A 42 29.66 4.59 3.77
C GLY A 42 29.70 3.92 2.39
N LYS A 43 28.69 3.13 2.02
CA LYS A 43 28.61 2.42 0.73
C LYS A 43 27.32 2.79 -0.04
N GLY A 44 27.30 2.65 -1.36
CA GLY A 44 26.02 2.67 -2.11
C GLY A 44 25.36 4.05 -2.29
N ALA A 45 26.14 5.13 -2.41
CA ALA A 45 25.58 6.47 -2.70
C ALA A 45 24.81 6.51 -4.03
N ASP A 46 25.26 5.76 -5.04
CA ASP A 46 24.57 5.66 -6.33
C ASP A 46 23.30 4.80 -6.25
N ASP A 47 23.29 3.77 -5.41
CA ASP A 47 22.11 2.95 -5.13
C ASP A 47 21.03 3.79 -4.44
N LEU A 48 21.43 4.65 -3.49
CA LEU A 48 20.52 5.59 -2.83
C LEU A 48 19.88 6.57 -3.82
N ARG A 49 20.67 7.13 -4.73
CA ARG A 49 20.15 8.02 -5.78
C ARG A 49 19.18 7.28 -6.69
N THR A 50 19.53 6.07 -7.11
CA THR A 50 18.71 5.23 -7.99
C THR A 50 17.38 4.87 -7.33
N ALA A 51 17.40 4.38 -6.08
CA ALA A 51 16.21 4.04 -5.33
C ALA A 51 15.30 5.25 -5.08
N THR A 52 15.89 6.42 -4.80
CA THR A 52 15.14 7.68 -4.64
C THR A 52 14.39 8.04 -5.93
N GLN A 53 15.04 7.94 -7.09
CA GLN A 53 14.41 8.24 -8.38
C GLN A 53 13.35 7.21 -8.78
N ALA A 54 13.58 5.93 -8.48
CA ALA A 54 12.60 4.87 -8.70
C ALA A 54 11.32 5.15 -7.91
N ARG A 55 11.45 5.48 -6.61
CA ARG A 55 10.30 5.84 -5.76
C ARG A 55 9.55 7.06 -6.32
N ARG A 56 10.25 8.14 -6.64
CA ARG A 56 9.65 9.38 -7.19
C ARG A 56 8.85 9.10 -8.47
N THR A 57 9.39 8.29 -9.37
CA THR A 57 8.70 7.90 -10.61
C THR A 57 7.40 7.16 -10.30
N LYS A 58 7.41 6.22 -9.35
CA LYS A 58 6.21 5.45 -8.98
C LYS A 58 5.15 6.29 -8.29
N VAL A 59 5.56 7.23 -7.44
CA VAL A 59 4.65 8.22 -6.83
C VAL A 59 3.99 9.08 -7.91
N ALA A 60 4.78 9.61 -8.86
CA ALA A 60 4.24 10.44 -9.93
C ALA A 60 3.21 9.69 -10.79
N LEU A 61 3.52 8.45 -11.19
CA LEU A 61 2.60 7.61 -11.97
C LEU A 61 1.27 7.36 -11.25
N LEU A 62 1.31 6.93 -9.99
CA LEU A 62 0.09 6.69 -9.21
C LEU A 62 -0.69 7.98 -8.89
N ALA A 63 0.02 9.10 -8.73
CA ALA A 63 -0.62 10.39 -8.53
C ALA A 63 -1.42 10.82 -9.78
N GLU A 64 -0.91 10.59 -10.99
CA GLU A 64 -1.67 10.86 -12.22
C GLU A 64 -2.95 10.00 -12.29
N VAL A 65 -2.86 8.70 -12.01
CA VAL A 65 -4.06 7.81 -11.99
C VAL A 65 -5.11 8.32 -10.98
N ALA A 66 -4.67 8.72 -9.79
CA ALA A 66 -5.58 9.28 -8.78
C ALA A 66 -6.19 10.62 -9.23
N LEU A 67 -5.43 11.46 -9.92
CA LEU A 67 -5.91 12.75 -10.44
C LEU A 67 -6.88 12.59 -11.59
N GLU A 68 -6.66 11.62 -12.49
CA GLU A 68 -7.60 11.27 -13.55
C GLU A 68 -8.97 10.89 -12.98
N THR A 69 -8.98 10.15 -11.87
CA THR A 69 -10.20 9.79 -11.14
C THR A 69 -10.97 11.02 -10.63
N LEU A 70 -10.26 12.10 -10.25
CA LEU A 70 -10.86 13.35 -9.78
C LEU A 70 -11.25 14.32 -10.92
N GLY A 71 -10.79 14.08 -12.14
CA GLY A 71 -11.07 14.90 -13.31
C GLY A 71 -10.57 16.35 -13.17
N ALA A 72 -11.29 17.29 -13.78
CA ALA A 72 -10.88 18.71 -13.86
C ALA A 72 -10.67 19.42 -12.50
N ARG A 73 -11.16 18.85 -11.39
CA ARG A 73 -10.98 19.39 -10.03
C ARG A 73 -9.81 18.76 -9.27
N GLY A 74 -9.15 17.74 -9.84
CA GLY A 74 -8.08 17.00 -9.19
C GLY A 74 -6.84 17.83 -8.88
N GLY A 75 -6.54 18.88 -9.67
CA GLY A 75 -5.32 19.66 -9.51
C GLY A 75 -5.09 20.24 -8.11
N ALA A 76 -6.16 20.63 -7.41
CA ALA A 76 -6.08 21.16 -6.04
C ALA A 76 -5.69 20.10 -4.98
N HIS A 77 -5.74 18.81 -5.34
CA HIS A 77 -5.48 17.67 -4.47
C HIS A 77 -4.16 16.95 -4.79
N ARG A 78 -3.41 17.41 -5.82
CA ARG A 78 -2.17 16.78 -6.27
C ARG A 78 -1.16 16.60 -5.14
N ASP A 79 -0.88 17.66 -4.38
CA ASP A 79 0.14 17.62 -3.33
C ASP A 79 -0.26 16.65 -2.20
N ALA A 80 -1.53 16.65 -1.79
CA ALA A 80 -2.04 15.75 -0.76
C ALA A 80 -2.00 14.27 -1.20
N ILE A 81 -2.30 14.01 -2.48
CA ILE A 81 -2.16 12.67 -3.08
C ILE A 81 -0.69 12.23 -3.06
N VAL A 82 0.23 13.09 -3.51
CA VAL A 82 1.68 12.80 -3.52
C VAL A 82 2.18 12.52 -2.12
N VAL A 83 1.88 13.38 -1.14
CA VAL A 83 2.28 13.20 0.27
C VAL A 83 1.74 11.87 0.82
N THR A 84 0.50 11.51 0.50
CA THR A 84 -0.10 10.25 0.94
C THR A 84 0.61 9.03 0.37
N LEU A 85 0.93 9.05 -0.93
CA LEU A 85 1.66 7.96 -1.59
C LEU A 85 3.11 7.85 -1.07
N GLU A 86 3.78 8.97 -0.83
CA GLU A 86 5.11 8.98 -0.23
C GLU A 86 5.09 8.41 1.19
N ALA A 87 4.14 8.82 2.02
CA ALA A 87 3.98 8.29 3.38
C ALA A 87 3.71 6.78 3.36
N ALA A 88 2.79 6.32 2.51
CA ALA A 88 2.48 4.89 2.36
C ALA A 88 3.66 4.05 1.84
N SER A 89 4.61 4.65 1.13
CA SER A 89 5.84 3.95 0.69
C SER A 89 6.85 3.72 1.81
N VAL A 90 6.75 4.44 2.94
CA VAL A 90 7.70 4.33 4.06
C VAL A 90 7.07 3.83 5.36
N ASP A 91 5.75 3.91 5.49
CA ASP A 91 4.98 3.38 6.61
C ASP A 91 4.32 2.05 6.21
N PRO A 92 4.71 0.90 6.82
CA PRO A 92 4.14 -0.40 6.50
C PRO A 92 2.63 -0.52 6.74
N GLU A 93 2.07 0.20 7.74
CA GLU A 93 0.64 0.18 8.04
C GLU A 93 -0.14 0.91 6.94
N LEU A 94 0.27 2.14 6.64
CA LEU A 94 -0.30 2.92 5.53
C LEU A 94 -0.11 2.21 4.19
N GLY A 95 1.05 1.59 3.96
CA GLY A 95 1.35 0.81 2.76
C GLY A 95 0.44 -0.42 2.61
N GLY A 96 0.12 -1.11 3.71
CA GLY A 96 -0.85 -2.20 3.73
C GLY A 96 -2.25 -1.71 3.35
N ARG A 97 -2.70 -0.62 3.96
CA ARG A 97 -4.01 0.00 3.66
C ARG A 97 -4.10 0.52 2.22
N LEU A 98 -3.03 1.11 1.71
CA LEU A 98 -2.91 1.53 0.32
C LEU A 98 -3.07 0.31 -0.59
N ARG A 99 -2.31 -0.77 -0.37
CA ARG A 99 -2.39 -2.02 -1.15
C ARG A 99 -3.80 -2.61 -1.17
N ASP A 100 -4.52 -2.53 -0.05
CA ASP A 100 -5.88 -3.05 0.07
C ASP A 100 -6.94 -2.06 -0.44
N GLY A 101 -6.56 -0.82 -0.75
CA GLY A 101 -7.46 0.25 -1.17
C GLY A 101 -8.48 0.62 -0.08
N THR A 102 -8.01 0.76 1.16
CA THR A 102 -8.78 0.99 2.40
C THR A 102 -8.27 2.17 3.24
N LEU A 103 -7.70 3.19 2.59
CA LEU A 103 -7.39 4.45 3.26
C LEU A 103 -8.68 5.18 3.66
N ASP A 104 -8.79 5.58 4.92
CA ASP A 104 -9.94 6.33 5.44
C ASP A 104 -9.75 7.85 5.32
N ARG A 105 -8.48 8.29 5.30
CA ARG A 105 -8.04 9.69 5.24
C ARG A 105 -6.68 9.78 4.56
N GLU A 106 -6.36 10.96 4.05
CA GLU A 106 -5.02 11.29 3.55
C GLU A 106 -3.96 11.24 4.65
N ALA A 107 -2.70 11.05 4.28
CA ALA A 107 -1.61 11.10 5.25
C ALA A 107 -1.36 12.56 5.66
N THR A 108 -1.30 12.81 6.97
CA THR A 108 -0.93 14.12 7.49
C THR A 108 0.57 14.37 7.23
N PRO A 109 0.97 15.57 6.77
CA PRO A 109 2.38 15.94 6.66
C PRO A 109 3.09 15.69 8.00
N GLY A 110 4.10 14.82 8.00
CA GLY A 110 4.87 14.43 9.20
C GLY A 110 4.60 13.02 9.73
N SER A 111 3.60 12.29 9.22
CA SER A 111 3.28 10.93 9.70
C SER A 111 4.24 9.82 9.19
N GLY A 112 5.18 10.15 8.30
CA GLY A 112 6.13 9.20 7.69
C GLY A 112 7.38 8.89 8.54
N LEU A 113 7.48 9.48 9.73
CA LEU A 113 8.46 9.11 10.74
C LEU A 113 7.66 8.50 11.89
N GLY A 114 7.67 7.16 12.00
CA GLY A 114 7.21 6.49 13.21
C GLY A 114 7.94 7.04 14.45
N PRO A 115 7.58 6.64 15.67
CA PRO A 115 8.12 7.20 16.93
C PRO A 115 9.65 7.05 17.14
N ALA A 116 10.41 6.58 16.14
CA ALA A 116 11.87 6.45 16.14
C ALA A 116 12.54 7.32 15.06
N GLY A 117 11.98 8.48 14.72
CA GLY A 117 12.51 9.35 13.66
C GLY A 117 12.44 10.83 14.05
N GLY A 118 13.18 11.21 15.08
CA GLY A 118 13.38 12.61 15.44
C GLY A 118 14.19 13.32 14.36
N PHE A 119 13.53 13.91 13.37
CA PHE A 119 14.10 14.98 12.56
C PHE A 119 13.01 16.03 12.31
N GLN A 120 12.84 16.89 13.32
CA GLN A 120 12.31 18.22 13.09
C GLN A 120 13.37 18.96 12.25
N LEU A 121 13.02 19.38 11.04
CA LEU A 121 13.84 20.30 10.26
C LEU A 121 13.93 21.61 11.07
N LEU A 122 14.94 21.73 11.92
CA LEU A 122 15.29 22.97 12.58
C LEU A 122 16.08 23.79 11.58
N GLN A 123 15.40 24.76 10.98
CA GLN A 123 16.06 25.83 10.28
C GLN A 123 16.82 26.68 11.31
N GLY A 124 18.12 26.43 11.46
CA GLY A 124 19.09 27.37 12.05
C GLY A 124 19.78 26.92 13.34
N GLY A 125 21.10 27.09 13.35
CA GLY A 125 21.92 27.23 14.57
C GLY A 125 23.06 26.23 14.69
N ASP A 126 24.30 26.72 14.56
CA ASP A 126 25.53 26.09 15.07
C ASP A 126 25.34 25.59 16.51
N GLU A 127 25.83 24.39 16.81
CA GLU A 127 26.77 24.13 17.92
C GLU A 127 27.20 22.67 17.90
N ALA A 128 28.51 22.45 17.86
CA ALA A 128 29.13 21.16 18.14
C ALA A 128 28.92 20.81 19.63
N GLY A 129 28.56 19.56 19.90
CA GLY A 129 28.48 19.01 21.25
C GLY A 129 28.59 17.49 21.22
N GLU A 130 29.56 16.99 21.99
CA GLU A 130 29.99 15.59 22.13
C GLU A 130 28.89 14.69 22.73
N ASP A 131 28.78 13.46 22.23
CA ASP A 131 28.62 12.19 22.97
C ASP A 131 27.93 11.13 22.11
N ASP A 132 28.69 10.14 21.61
CA ASP A 132 28.25 8.73 21.65
C ASP A 132 29.37 7.79 21.17
N VAL A 133 30.18 7.29 22.10
CA VAL A 133 31.01 6.10 21.82
C VAL A 133 30.15 4.87 22.07
N ILE A 134 29.24 4.57 21.13
CA ILE A 134 28.53 3.29 21.14
C ILE A 134 29.54 2.18 20.83
N THR A 135 29.82 1.37 21.86
CA THR A 135 30.74 0.23 21.78
C THR A 135 30.29 -0.75 20.67
N GLU A 136 31.26 -1.38 20.00
CA GLU A 136 31.01 -2.32 18.90
C GLU A 136 30.08 -3.48 19.29
N GLU A 137 30.07 -3.83 20.59
CA GLU A 137 29.23 -4.88 21.17
C GLU A 137 27.74 -4.48 21.27
N ALA A 138 27.45 -3.21 21.55
CA ALA A 138 26.07 -2.69 21.53
C ALA A 138 25.49 -2.73 20.11
N ARG A 139 26.27 -2.32 19.11
CA ARG A 139 25.89 -2.39 17.69
C ARG A 139 25.63 -3.83 17.22
N LYS A 140 26.44 -4.80 17.68
CA LYS A 140 26.23 -6.22 17.35
C LYS A 140 24.95 -6.79 17.99
N ARG A 141 24.60 -6.37 19.22
CA ARG A 141 23.36 -6.82 19.88
C ARG A 141 22.14 -6.25 19.17
N GLU A 142 22.16 -4.97 18.84
CA GLU A 142 21.07 -4.30 18.12
C GLU A 142 20.85 -4.90 16.73
N ALA A 143 21.93 -5.16 15.97
CA ALA A 143 21.83 -5.82 14.67
C ALA A 143 21.17 -7.21 14.76
N LYS A 144 21.48 -7.98 15.81
CA LYS A 144 20.92 -9.32 16.03
C LYS A 144 19.45 -9.28 16.44
N GLU A 145 19.03 -8.24 17.16
CA GLU A 145 17.62 -8.02 17.51
C GLU A 145 16.82 -7.57 16.30
N ALA A 146 17.38 -6.68 15.47
CA ALA A 146 16.79 -6.27 14.20
C ALA A 146 16.62 -7.46 13.24
N GLU A 147 17.62 -8.34 13.13
CA GLU A 147 17.54 -9.56 12.32
C GLU A 147 16.41 -10.49 12.79
N ARG A 148 16.28 -10.69 14.11
CA ARG A 148 15.20 -11.51 14.69
C ARG A 148 13.83 -10.89 14.43
N ALA A 149 13.70 -9.58 14.57
CA ALA A 149 12.46 -8.86 14.29
C ALA A 149 12.08 -8.98 12.80
N ALA A 150 13.05 -8.87 11.89
CA ALA A 150 12.83 -9.05 10.46
C ALA A 150 12.31 -10.46 10.12
N VAL A 151 12.91 -11.51 10.70
CA VAL A 151 12.45 -12.90 10.50
C VAL A 151 11.02 -13.12 11.03
N VAL A 152 10.67 -12.50 12.15
CA VAL A 152 9.29 -12.57 12.67
C VAL A 152 8.33 -11.85 11.74
N ALA A 153 8.66 -10.64 11.31
CA ALA A 153 7.85 -9.86 10.38
C ALA A 153 7.63 -10.58 9.05
N GLU A 154 8.67 -11.22 8.50
CA GLU A 154 8.58 -12.02 7.27
C GLU A 154 7.62 -13.20 7.43
N ARG A 155 7.71 -13.93 8.55
CA ARG A 155 6.79 -15.04 8.85
C ARG A 155 5.34 -14.58 9.01
N GLU A 156 5.12 -13.41 9.60
CA GLU A 156 3.78 -12.83 9.72
C GLU A 156 3.23 -12.40 8.36
N ALA A 157 4.07 -11.77 7.52
CA ALA A 157 3.71 -11.42 6.15
C ALA A 157 3.35 -12.66 5.33
N GLU A 158 4.11 -13.75 5.44
CA GLU A 158 3.81 -15.01 4.73
C GLU A 158 2.47 -15.61 5.21
N ARG A 159 2.21 -15.59 6.52
CA ARG A 159 0.93 -16.06 7.08
C ARG A 159 -0.24 -15.20 6.61
N ALA A 160 -0.07 -13.88 6.56
CA ALA A 160 -1.08 -12.96 6.06
C ALA A 160 -1.35 -13.21 4.57
N ALA A 161 -0.31 -13.41 3.75
CA ALA A 161 -0.44 -13.71 2.33
C ALA A 161 -1.21 -15.02 2.10
N ARG A 162 -0.88 -16.09 2.83
CA ARG A 162 -1.59 -17.38 2.77
C ARG A 162 -3.07 -17.25 3.17
N ARG A 163 -3.39 -16.42 4.17
CA ARG A 163 -4.78 -16.15 4.56
C ARG A 163 -5.54 -15.38 3.47
N ALA A 164 -4.91 -14.37 2.88
CA ALA A 164 -5.51 -13.61 1.78
C ALA A 164 -5.79 -14.50 0.56
N GLU A 165 -4.87 -15.40 0.21
CA GLU A 165 -5.08 -16.38 -0.85
C GLU A 165 -6.25 -17.32 -0.56
N GLN A 166 -6.34 -17.85 0.67
CA GLN A 166 -7.47 -18.69 1.08
C GLN A 166 -8.81 -17.96 1.00
N LEU A 167 -8.86 -16.68 1.41
CA LEU A 167 -10.07 -15.87 1.31
C LEU A 167 -10.47 -15.62 -0.15
N ARG A 168 -9.50 -15.35 -1.03
CA ARG A 168 -9.75 -15.20 -2.47
C ARG A 168 -10.26 -16.49 -3.10
N ALA A 169 -9.70 -17.65 -2.73
CA ALA A 169 -10.19 -18.94 -3.18
C ALA A 169 -11.65 -19.17 -2.74
N ARG A 170 -11.96 -18.95 -1.45
CA ARG A 170 -13.34 -19.06 -0.94
C ARG A 170 -14.31 -18.11 -1.64
N ALA A 171 -13.88 -16.89 -1.94
CA ALA A 171 -14.71 -15.92 -2.67
C ALA A 171 -15.01 -16.39 -4.10
N ARG A 172 -14.01 -16.97 -4.80
CA ARG A 172 -14.20 -17.57 -6.13
C ARG A 172 -15.17 -18.74 -6.09
N ASP A 173 -15.00 -19.64 -5.12
CA ASP A 173 -15.88 -20.80 -4.95
C ASP A 173 -17.32 -20.37 -4.64
N ALA A 174 -17.51 -19.38 -3.78
CA ALA A 174 -18.81 -18.81 -3.47
C ALA A 174 -19.45 -18.16 -4.72
N SER A 175 -18.68 -17.42 -5.52
CA SER A 175 -19.15 -16.83 -6.77
C SER A 175 -19.59 -17.91 -7.77
N ALA A 176 -18.78 -18.95 -7.97
CA ALA A 176 -19.12 -20.05 -8.87
C ALA A 176 -20.38 -20.80 -8.40
N SER A 177 -20.54 -20.99 -7.08
CA SER A 177 -21.76 -21.59 -6.52
C SER A 177 -22.99 -20.70 -6.74
N ALA A 178 -22.85 -19.38 -6.63
CA ALA A 178 -23.95 -18.45 -6.89
C ALA A 178 -24.37 -18.47 -8.38
N GLU A 179 -23.40 -18.45 -9.30
CA GLU A 179 -23.66 -18.57 -10.75
C GLU A 179 -24.38 -19.88 -11.10
N ALA A 180 -23.96 -21.00 -10.51
CA ALA A 180 -24.61 -22.29 -10.72
C ALA A 180 -26.06 -22.29 -10.20
N ALA A 181 -26.30 -21.69 -9.03
CA ALA A 181 -27.64 -21.56 -8.47
C ALA A 181 -28.55 -20.66 -9.33
N GLU A 182 -28.02 -19.56 -9.86
CA GLU A 182 -28.75 -18.69 -10.80
C GLU A 182 -29.09 -19.40 -12.11
N ALA A 183 -28.14 -20.16 -12.67
CA ALA A 183 -28.37 -20.94 -13.89
C ALA A 183 -29.48 -21.98 -13.69
N GLU A 184 -29.50 -22.67 -12.55
CA GLU A 184 -30.54 -23.63 -12.22
C GLU A 184 -31.90 -22.97 -12.00
N ALA A 185 -31.94 -21.84 -11.29
CA ALA A 185 -33.18 -21.07 -11.11
C ALA A 185 -33.77 -20.63 -12.45
N ARG A 186 -32.93 -20.21 -13.42
CA ARG A 186 -33.36 -19.86 -14.78
C ARG A 186 -33.95 -21.07 -15.51
N ARG A 187 -33.29 -22.23 -15.44
CA ARG A 187 -33.79 -23.48 -16.06
C ARG A 187 -35.17 -23.86 -15.53
N LEU A 188 -35.35 -23.86 -14.21
CA LEU A 188 -36.61 -24.17 -13.56
C LEU A 188 -37.72 -23.17 -13.95
N ALA A 189 -37.38 -21.88 -14.06
CA ALA A 189 -38.33 -20.86 -14.51
C ALA A 189 -38.80 -21.08 -15.96
N ASP A 190 -37.89 -21.45 -16.85
CA ASP A 190 -38.20 -21.75 -18.26
C ASP A 190 -39.03 -23.03 -18.40
N GLU A 191 -38.73 -24.06 -17.62
CA GLU A 191 -39.52 -25.29 -17.57
C GLU A 191 -40.95 -25.01 -17.07
N ALA A 192 -41.09 -24.28 -15.97
CA ALA A 192 -42.39 -23.87 -15.43
C ALA A 192 -43.21 -23.07 -16.46
N LYS A 193 -42.56 -22.15 -17.20
CA LYS A 193 -43.19 -21.39 -18.28
C LYS A 193 -43.68 -22.30 -19.42
N THR A 194 -42.90 -23.31 -19.76
CA THR A 194 -43.23 -24.28 -20.82
C THR A 194 -44.41 -25.15 -20.41
N LEU A 195 -44.42 -25.67 -19.17
CA LEU A 195 -45.52 -26.45 -18.62
C LEU A 195 -46.83 -25.64 -18.57
N ARG A 196 -46.79 -24.38 -18.12
CA ARG A 196 -47.96 -23.48 -18.13
C ARG A 196 -48.52 -23.29 -19.55
N ARG A 197 -47.66 -23.07 -20.55
CA ARG A 197 -48.07 -22.93 -21.96
C ARG A 197 -48.70 -24.19 -22.53
N ARG A 198 -48.27 -25.37 -22.08
CA ARG A 198 -48.83 -26.65 -22.50
C ARG A 198 -50.21 -26.87 -21.87
N ALA A 199 -50.35 -26.61 -20.57
CA ALA A 199 -51.62 -26.73 -19.86
C ALA A 199 -52.70 -25.76 -20.38
N ALA A 200 -52.31 -24.56 -20.85
CA ALA A 200 -53.24 -23.59 -21.44
C ALA A 200 -53.72 -23.97 -22.87
N ARG A 201 -53.18 -25.03 -23.48
CA ARG A 201 -53.50 -25.47 -24.85
C ARG A 201 -54.37 -26.73 -24.88
N THR A 202 -54.45 -27.44 -23.76
CA THR A 202 -55.36 -28.58 -23.52
C THR A 202 -56.64 -28.07 -22.91
#